data_AF-A0A077NYJ7-F1
#
_entry.id   AF-A0A077NYJ7-F1
#
_cell.length_a   1.000
_cell.length_b   1.000
_cell.length_c   1.000
_cell.angle_alpha   90.00
_cell.angle_beta   90.00
_cell.angle_gamma   90.00
#
_symmetry.space_group_name_H-M   'P 1'
#
loop_
_entity.id
_entity.type
_entity.pdbx_description
1 polymer ?
#
loop_
_entity_poly.entity_id
_entity_poly.type
_entity_poly.pdbx_seq_one_letter_code
_entity_poly.pdbx_strand_id
1 'polypeptide(L)'
;MRIEGKGFVAADQTITDGLQSYDAVGVNAAWAKALDRRLTDPDGAITASRTLIETVCKHILDEQKVEYNRNSDLQDLYKLVSTELKISANQHDEIVYKQILKGCSSVVGGLGTLRNRLGDSHGQGKRGVKPSSRHAALAVNMAGTMSLFLIETWQQKFK
;
A
#
# COMPACT_ATOMS: atom_id res chain seq x y z
N MET A 1 -17.47 -12.91 -30.00
CA MET A 1 -16.00 -12.67 -29.96
C MET A 1 -15.73 -11.73 -28.80
N ARG A 2 -15.17 -12.22 -27.70
CA ARG A 2 -14.98 -11.46 -26.46
C ARG A 2 -13.55 -10.94 -26.44
N ILE A 3 -13.39 -9.64 -26.68
CA ILE A 3 -12.12 -8.89 -26.79
C ILE A 3 -11.61 -8.42 -25.43
N GLU A 4 -11.78 -9.24 -24.39
CA GLU A 4 -11.14 -8.99 -23.10
C GLU A 4 -9.95 -9.94 -22.98
N GLY A 5 -8.82 -9.53 -23.55
CA GLY A 5 -7.54 -10.08 -23.14
C GLY A 5 -7.42 -9.85 -21.63
N LYS A 6 -7.09 -10.91 -20.87
CA LYS A 6 -6.69 -10.81 -19.47
C LYS A 6 -5.66 -9.69 -19.36
N GLY A 7 -6.07 -8.53 -18.83
CA GLY A 7 -5.19 -7.41 -18.58
C GLY A 7 -4.22 -7.78 -17.48
N PHE A 8 -3.15 -8.50 -17.82
CA PHE A 8 -1.89 -8.38 -17.13
C PHE A 8 -1.37 -6.99 -17.50
N VAL A 9 -1.70 -6.01 -16.65
CA VAL A 9 -1.43 -4.59 -16.87
C VAL A 9 0.06 -4.38 -16.60
N ALA A 10 0.80 -3.73 -17.50
CA ALA A 10 2.25 -3.54 -17.40
C ALA A 10 2.75 -3.04 -16.01
N ALA A 11 1.92 -2.26 -15.31
CA ALA A 11 2.20 -1.81 -13.94
C ALA A 11 2.31 -2.98 -12.93
N ASP A 12 1.49 -4.03 -13.06
CA ASP A 12 1.55 -5.21 -12.19
C ASP A 12 2.92 -5.88 -12.32
N GLN A 13 3.49 -5.95 -13.52
CA GLN A 13 4.81 -6.54 -13.77
C GLN A 13 5.92 -5.70 -13.14
N THR A 14 5.95 -4.39 -13.41
CA THR A 14 6.97 -3.49 -12.83
C THR A 14 6.94 -3.51 -11.30
N ILE A 15 5.75 -3.47 -10.70
CA ILE A 15 5.59 -3.56 -9.24
C ILE A 15 6.06 -4.92 -8.75
N THR A 16 5.68 -6.01 -9.44
CA THR A 16 6.12 -7.36 -9.05
C THR A 16 7.63 -7.48 -9.07
N ASP A 17 8.29 -7.04 -10.13
CA ASP A 17 9.75 -7.12 -10.28
C ASP A 17 10.46 -6.32 -9.18
N GLY A 18 10.00 -5.09 -8.91
CA GLY A 18 10.57 -4.25 -7.87
C GLY A 18 10.36 -4.82 -6.46
N LEU A 19 9.19 -5.37 -6.16
CA LEU A 19 8.91 -6.02 -4.88
C LEU A 19 9.65 -7.37 -4.72
N GLN A 20 9.89 -8.10 -5.81
CA GLN A 20 10.68 -9.33 -5.78
C GLN A 20 12.16 -9.06 -5.51
N SER A 21 12.68 -7.92 -5.98
CA SER A 21 14.04 -7.48 -5.64
C SER A 21 14.21 -7.16 -4.14
N TYR A 22 13.09 -6.96 -3.43
CA TYR A 22 13.04 -6.70 -2.00
C TYR A 22 12.88 -8.02 -1.23
N ASP A 23 13.97 -8.48 -0.61
CA ASP A 23 14.06 -9.74 0.14
C ASP A 23 13.37 -9.69 1.52
N ALA A 24 12.15 -9.15 1.57
CA ALA A 24 11.33 -9.12 2.78
C ALA A 24 10.23 -10.19 2.68
N VAL A 25 10.36 -11.23 3.49
CA VAL A 25 9.53 -12.47 3.50
C VAL A 25 8.00 -12.21 3.64
N GLY A 26 7.56 -11.02 4.04
CA GLY A 26 6.13 -10.66 4.09
C GLY A 26 5.60 -9.87 2.88
N VAL A 27 6.46 -9.15 2.16
CA VAL A 27 6.04 -8.17 1.12
C VAL A 27 5.55 -8.89 -0.12
N ASN A 28 6.35 -9.85 -0.63
CA ASN A 28 5.99 -10.64 -1.80
C ASN A 28 4.71 -11.46 -1.58
N ALA A 29 4.55 -12.03 -0.38
CA ALA A 29 3.35 -12.78 -0.02
C ALA A 29 2.10 -11.88 0.05
N ALA A 30 2.21 -10.69 0.64
CA ALA A 30 1.12 -9.73 0.71
C ALA A 30 0.71 -9.23 -0.68
N TRP A 31 1.68 -8.95 -1.55
CA TRP A 31 1.45 -8.52 -2.93
C TRP A 31 0.76 -9.59 -3.78
N ALA A 32 1.28 -10.82 -3.77
CA ALA A 32 0.69 -11.93 -4.51
C ALA A 32 -0.77 -12.20 -4.08
N LYS A 33 -1.03 -12.15 -2.77
CA LYS A 33 -2.38 -12.30 -2.21
C LYS A 33 -3.32 -11.17 -2.64
N ALA A 34 -2.82 -9.94 -2.74
CA ALA A 34 -3.60 -8.78 -3.19
C ALA A 34 -4.02 -8.93 -4.67
N LEU A 35 -3.11 -9.38 -5.53
CA LEU A 35 -3.36 -9.63 -6.95
C LEU A 35 -4.36 -10.77 -7.18
N ASP A 36 -4.17 -11.91 -6.52
CA ASP A 36 -5.02 -13.10 -6.69
C ASP A 36 -6.49 -12.83 -6.30
N ARG A 37 -6.68 -12.07 -5.22
CA ARG A 37 -8.01 -11.76 -4.66
C ARG A 37 -8.73 -10.63 -5.36
N ARG A 38 -8.03 -9.83 -6.20
CA ARG A 38 -8.56 -8.59 -6.80
C ARG A 38 -9.92 -8.77 -7.49
N LEU A 39 -10.16 -9.92 -8.10
CA LEU A 39 -11.40 -10.22 -8.82
C LEU A 39 -12.40 -11.05 -8.00
N THR A 40 -11.92 -11.99 -7.19
CA THR A 40 -12.70 -13.04 -6.53
C THR A 40 -13.06 -12.72 -5.08
N ASP A 41 -12.22 -11.95 -4.40
CA ASP A 41 -12.36 -11.53 -3.00
C ASP A 41 -11.93 -10.06 -2.84
N PRO A 42 -12.74 -9.09 -3.30
CA PRO A 42 -12.38 -7.67 -3.25
C PRO A 42 -12.06 -7.15 -1.84
N ASP A 43 -12.71 -7.70 -0.81
CA ASP A 43 -12.49 -7.32 0.58
C ASP A 43 -11.13 -7.83 1.10
N GLY A 44 -10.81 -9.09 0.83
CA GLY A 44 -9.51 -9.64 1.13
C GLY A 44 -8.38 -9.01 0.31
N ALA A 45 -8.65 -8.56 -0.92
CA ALA A 45 -7.69 -7.81 -1.73
C ALA A 45 -7.35 -6.45 -1.08
N ILE A 46 -8.36 -5.70 -0.62
CA ILE A 46 -8.15 -4.42 0.10
C ILE A 46 -7.38 -4.65 1.41
N THR A 47 -7.71 -5.72 2.13
CA THR A 47 -6.98 -6.09 3.35
C THR A 47 -5.51 -6.41 3.04
N ALA A 48 -5.25 -7.18 1.99
CA ALA A 48 -3.89 -7.50 1.54
C ALA A 48 -3.12 -6.24 1.08
N SER A 49 -3.77 -5.30 0.39
CA SER A 49 -3.20 -3.99 0.04
C SER A 49 -2.75 -3.21 1.27
N ARG A 50 -3.58 -3.17 2.32
CA ARG A 50 -3.21 -2.52 3.59
C ARG A 50 -2.01 -3.22 4.23
N THR A 51 -2.04 -4.55 4.31
CA THR A 51 -0.96 -5.36 4.88
C THR A 51 0.35 -5.16 4.12
N LEU A 52 0.30 -5.01 2.80
CA LEU A 52 1.48 -4.77 1.97
C LEU A 52 2.20 -3.48 2.39
N ILE A 53 1.48 -2.35 2.44
CA ILE A 53 2.08 -1.07 2.83
C ILE A 53 2.58 -1.14 4.29
N GLU A 54 1.79 -1.74 5.19
CA GLU A 54 2.18 -1.89 6.59
C GLU A 54 3.48 -2.69 6.75
N THR A 55 3.61 -3.79 6.00
CA THR A 55 4.79 -4.65 6.04
C THR A 55 6.02 -3.92 5.50
N VAL A 56 5.87 -3.21 4.38
CA VAL A 56 6.95 -2.39 3.82
C VAL A 56 7.39 -1.31 4.80
N CYS A 57 6.44 -0.58 5.40
CA CYS A 57 6.78 0.45 6.37
C CYS A 57 7.51 -0.11 7.59
N LYS A 58 7.02 -1.22 8.17
CA LYS A 58 7.68 -1.87 9.31
C LYS A 58 9.09 -2.33 8.96
N HIS A 59 9.27 -2.98 7.80
CA HIS A 59 10.58 -3.47 7.39
C HIS A 59 11.59 -2.32 7.19
N ILE A 60 11.17 -1.22 6.56
CA ILE A 60 12.02 -0.03 6.44
C ILE A 60 12.40 0.51 7.82
N LEU A 61 11.44 0.65 8.74
CA LEU A 61 11.72 1.15 10.10
C LEU A 61 12.64 0.21 10.89
N ASP A 62 12.44 -1.10 10.79
CA ASP A 62 13.25 -2.13 11.43
C ASP A 62 14.71 -2.06 10.92
N GLU A 63 14.90 -1.97 9.59
CA GLU A 63 16.22 -1.81 8.95
C GLU A 63 16.91 -0.49 9.35
N GLN A 64 16.13 0.59 9.51
CA GLN A 64 16.64 1.89 9.97
C GLN A 64 16.75 1.99 11.50
N LYS A 65 16.39 0.94 12.25
CA LYS A 65 16.39 0.91 13.72
C LYS A 65 15.57 2.04 14.34
N VAL A 66 14.47 2.43 13.67
CA VAL A 66 13.53 3.43 14.17
C VAL A 66 12.43 2.73 14.96
N GLU A 67 12.29 3.07 16.24
CA GLU A 67 11.25 2.51 17.07
C GLU A 67 9.86 3.00 16.65
N TYR A 68 8.91 2.08 16.60
CA TYR A 68 7.48 2.37 16.43
C TYR A 68 6.65 1.59 17.45
N ASN A 69 5.49 2.11 17.81
CA ASN A 69 4.59 1.42 18.73
C ASN A 69 3.96 0.22 18.01
N ARG A 70 3.84 -0.92 18.69
CA ARG A 70 3.08 -2.07 18.17
C ARG A 70 1.64 -1.74 17.82
N ASN A 71 1.06 -0.73 18.48
CA ASN A 71 -0.29 -0.23 18.24
C ASN A 71 -0.36 0.90 17.20
N SER A 72 0.77 1.31 16.61
CA SER A 72 0.78 2.32 15.55
C SER A 72 -0.07 1.84 14.37
N ASP A 73 -0.95 2.73 13.91
CA ASP A 73 -1.72 2.45 12.72
C ASP A 73 -0.88 2.66 11.44
N LEU A 74 -1.48 2.36 10.30
CA LEU A 74 -0.79 2.50 9.01
C LEU A 74 -0.36 3.95 8.74
N GLN A 75 -1.14 4.93 9.19
CA GLN A 75 -0.85 6.34 8.96
C GLN A 75 0.34 6.79 9.82
N ASP A 76 0.43 6.32 11.06
CA ASP A 76 1.55 6.59 11.96
C ASP A 76 2.85 5.98 11.44
N LEU A 77 2.81 4.70 11.01
CA LEU A 77 3.96 4.03 10.40
C LEU A 77 4.44 4.76 9.14
N TYR A 78 3.51 5.16 8.27
CA TYR A 78 3.85 5.89 7.05
C TYR A 78 4.48 7.27 7.34
N LYS A 79 4.00 7.99 8.37
CA LYS A 79 4.59 9.28 8.79
C LYS A 79 6.03 9.09 9.27
N LEU A 80 6.31 8.06 10.06
CA LEU A 80 7.67 7.75 10.52
C LEU A 80 8.58 7.46 9.32
N VAL A 81 8.16 6.56 8.44
CA VAL A 81 8.92 6.21 7.22
C VAL A 81 9.14 7.44 6.33
N SER A 82 8.11 8.25 6.11
CA SER A 82 8.23 9.47 5.30
C SER A 82 9.20 10.49 5.89
N THR A 83 9.30 10.54 7.22
CA THR A 83 10.24 11.40 7.94
C THR A 83 11.66 10.86 7.81
N GLU A 84 11.85 9.56 8.02
CA GLU A 84 13.15 8.88 7.94
C GLU A 84 13.71 8.94 6.52
N LEU A 85 12.90 8.60 5.53
CA LEU A 85 13.26 8.70 4.12
C LEU A 85 13.38 10.15 3.63
N LYS A 86 13.11 11.16 4.47
CA LYS A 86 13.08 12.59 4.11
C LYS A 86 12.20 12.88 2.88
N ILE A 87 11.10 12.14 2.76
CA ILE A 87 10.06 12.33 1.75
C ILE A 87 8.95 13.23 2.32
N SER A 88 9.16 13.84 3.50
CA SER A 88 8.19 14.76 4.07
C SER A 88 8.15 16.06 3.26
N ALA A 89 6.94 16.54 2.96
CA ALA A 89 6.69 17.78 2.24
C ALA A 89 7.38 19.02 2.85
N ASN A 90 7.82 18.96 4.12
CA ASN A 90 8.56 20.05 4.74
C ASN A 90 10.05 20.12 4.33
N GLN A 91 10.59 19.12 3.65
CA GLN A 91 12.01 19.04 3.27
C GLN A 91 12.28 19.25 1.77
N HIS A 92 11.25 19.47 0.95
CA HIS A 92 11.38 19.79 -0.47
C HIS A 92 10.96 21.24 -0.73
N ASP A 93 11.65 21.98 -1.59
CA ASP A 93 11.24 23.36 -1.95
C ASP A 93 10.19 23.39 -3.06
N GLU A 94 10.09 22.34 -3.87
CA GLU A 94 9.13 22.27 -4.96
C GLU A 94 7.70 21.98 -4.47
N ILE A 95 6.83 22.98 -4.61
CA ILE A 95 5.41 22.96 -4.25
C ILE A 95 4.67 21.76 -4.86
N VAL A 96 5.04 21.35 -6.07
CA VAL A 96 4.40 20.26 -6.82
C VAL A 96 4.64 18.90 -6.14
N TYR A 97 5.87 18.62 -5.73
CA TYR A 97 6.19 17.39 -5.00
C TYR A 97 5.49 17.33 -3.65
N LYS A 98 5.38 18.46 -2.93
CA LYS A 98 4.61 18.51 -1.68
C LYS A 98 3.15 18.08 -1.87
N GLN A 99 2.53 18.48 -2.97
CA GLN A 99 1.14 18.14 -3.26
C GLN A 99 0.97 16.64 -3.54
N ILE A 100 1.86 16.05 -4.33
CA ILE A 100 1.84 14.60 -4.61
C ILE A 100 2.00 13.82 -3.30
N LEU A 101 2.95 14.20 -2.45
CA LEU A 101 3.25 13.52 -1.19
C LEU A 101 2.13 13.65 -0.15
N LYS A 102 1.44 14.80 -0.12
CA LYS A 102 0.18 14.95 0.63
C LYS A 102 -0.92 14.03 0.09
N GLY A 103 -1.00 13.88 -1.23
CA GLY A 103 -1.89 12.91 -1.88
C GLY A 103 -1.58 11.48 -1.45
N CYS A 104 -0.32 11.06 -1.49
CA CYS A 104 0.14 9.75 -1.03
C CYS A 104 -0.25 9.50 0.43
N SER A 105 -0.05 10.48 1.31
CA SER A 105 -0.45 10.41 2.72
C SER A 105 -1.97 10.20 2.88
N SER A 106 -2.76 10.87 2.03
CA SER A 106 -4.22 10.75 2.01
C SER A 106 -4.68 9.38 1.51
N VAL A 107 -4.01 8.84 0.49
CA VAL A 107 -4.25 7.48 -0.03
C VAL A 107 -3.98 6.44 1.05
N VAL A 108 -2.84 6.52 1.73
CA VAL A 108 -2.47 5.59 2.81
C VAL A 108 -3.47 5.65 3.97
N GLY A 109 -3.86 6.85 4.41
CA GLY A 109 -4.90 7.03 5.43
C GLY A 109 -6.27 6.51 4.99
N GLY A 110 -6.62 6.71 3.71
CA GLY A 110 -7.83 6.19 3.09
C GLY A 110 -7.86 4.65 3.07
N LEU A 111 -6.77 4.00 2.68
CA LEU A 111 -6.63 2.54 2.69
C LEU A 111 -6.70 1.97 4.12
N GLY A 112 -6.08 2.64 5.09
CA GLY A 112 -6.19 2.29 6.50
C GLY A 112 -7.65 2.32 6.98
N THR A 113 -8.38 3.38 6.67
CA THR A 113 -9.78 3.57 7.07
C THR A 113 -10.74 2.64 6.34
N LEU A 114 -10.48 2.35 5.06
CA LEU A 114 -11.32 1.49 4.23
C LEU A 114 -11.47 0.09 4.84
N ARG A 115 -10.37 -0.51 5.31
CA ARG A 115 -10.42 -1.80 6.02
C ARG A 115 -11.19 -1.72 7.33
N ASN A 116 -11.07 -0.63 8.10
CA ASN A 116 -11.81 -0.51 9.36
C ASN A 116 -13.32 -0.46 9.10
N ARG A 117 -13.77 0.34 8.12
CA ARG A 117 -15.20 0.44 7.79
C ARG A 117 -15.78 -0.82 7.14
N LEU A 118 -14.99 -1.53 6.33
CA LEU A 118 -15.43 -2.77 5.70
C LEU A 118 -15.39 -3.95 6.68
N GLY A 119 -14.37 -4.03 7.54
CA GLY A 119 -14.23 -5.04 8.58
C GLY A 119 -15.22 -4.90 9.75
N ASP A 120 -15.59 -3.68 10.15
CA ASP A 120 -16.64 -3.43 11.16
C ASP A 120 -18.06 -3.79 10.68
N SER A 121 -18.20 -4.20 9.41
CA SER A 121 -19.46 -4.70 8.86
C SER A 121 -19.94 -6.00 9.51
N HIS A 122 -19.21 -6.56 10.49
CA HIS A 122 -19.73 -7.61 11.38
C HIS A 122 -20.88 -7.14 12.29
N GLY A 123 -21.19 -5.83 12.36
CA GLY A 123 -22.31 -5.31 13.16
C GLY A 123 -23.38 -4.47 12.44
N GLN A 124 -23.21 -4.12 11.16
CA GLN A 124 -24.15 -3.24 10.45
C GLN A 124 -25.23 -4.05 9.70
N GLY A 125 -26.44 -4.09 10.26
CA GLY A 125 -27.58 -4.80 9.68
C GLY A 125 -27.90 -4.40 8.22
N LYS A 126 -28.39 -5.38 7.42
CA LYS A 126 -29.00 -5.33 6.06
C LYS A 126 -28.43 -4.40 4.95
N ARG A 127 -27.47 -3.49 5.19
CA ARG A 127 -26.96 -2.51 4.21
C ARG A 127 -25.44 -2.29 4.29
N GLY A 128 -24.66 -3.35 4.51
CA GLY A 128 -23.21 -3.29 4.32
C GLY A 128 -22.87 -3.08 2.84
N VAL A 129 -22.16 -2.00 2.49
CA VAL A 129 -21.68 -1.77 1.12
C VAL A 129 -20.49 -2.68 0.86
N LYS A 130 -20.68 -3.72 0.05
CA LYS A 130 -19.58 -4.61 -0.35
C LYS A 130 -18.71 -3.93 -1.41
N PRO A 131 -17.37 -3.95 -1.27
CA PRO A 131 -16.48 -3.47 -2.30
C PRO A 131 -16.62 -4.34 -3.56
N SER A 132 -16.74 -3.70 -4.71
CA SER A 132 -16.64 -4.38 -6.01
C SER A 132 -15.20 -4.47 -6.50
N SER A 133 -14.93 -5.34 -7.48
CA SER A 133 -13.58 -5.63 -8.00
C SER A 133 -12.84 -4.38 -8.51
N ARG A 134 -13.54 -3.35 -9.00
CA ARG A 134 -12.92 -2.07 -9.38
C ARG A 134 -12.32 -1.30 -8.19
N HIS A 135 -12.94 -1.38 -7.01
CA HIS A 135 -12.44 -0.73 -5.80
C HIS A 135 -11.23 -1.49 -5.24
N ALA A 136 -11.28 -2.83 -5.30
CA ALA A 136 -10.12 -3.65 -4.98
C ALA A 136 -8.95 -3.36 -5.94
N ALA A 137 -9.21 -3.28 -7.25
CA ALA A 137 -8.16 -2.96 -8.21
C ALA A 137 -7.49 -1.62 -7.94
N LEU A 138 -8.27 -0.59 -7.62
CA LEU A 138 -7.73 0.71 -7.20
C LEU A 138 -6.84 0.57 -5.95
N ALA A 139 -7.32 -0.13 -4.92
CA ALA A 139 -6.57 -0.31 -3.68
C ALA A 139 -5.27 -1.12 -3.87
N VAL A 140 -5.31 -2.20 -4.65
CA VAL A 140 -4.15 -3.03 -5.00
C VAL A 140 -3.12 -2.21 -5.75
N ASN A 141 -3.53 -1.49 -6.79
CA ASN A 141 -2.59 -0.72 -7.60
C ASN A 141 -1.97 0.44 -6.82
N MET A 142 -2.77 1.17 -6.04
CA MET A 142 -2.24 2.25 -5.18
C MET A 142 -1.26 1.71 -4.14
N ALA A 143 -1.57 0.57 -3.50
CA ALA A 143 -0.67 -0.03 -2.53
C ALA A 143 0.63 -0.52 -3.18
N GLY A 144 0.54 -1.17 -4.34
CA GLY A 144 1.71 -1.62 -5.10
C GLY A 144 2.64 -0.46 -5.48
N THR A 145 2.09 0.61 -6.08
CA THR A 145 2.87 1.81 -6.44
C THR A 145 3.51 2.47 -5.22
N MET A 146 2.77 2.62 -4.12
CA MET A 146 3.29 3.21 -2.89
C MET A 146 4.42 2.39 -2.29
N SER A 147 4.23 1.07 -2.20
CA SER A 147 5.23 0.15 -1.67
C SER A 147 6.50 0.14 -2.51
N LEU A 148 6.37 0.09 -3.84
CA LEU A 148 7.51 0.16 -4.75
C LEU A 148 8.29 1.45 -4.55
N PHE A 149 7.60 2.60 -4.57
CA PHE A 149 8.25 3.90 -4.39
C PHE A 149 9.00 4.02 -3.05
N LEU A 150 8.41 3.53 -1.95
CA LEU A 150 9.06 3.53 -0.64
C LEU A 150 10.32 2.67 -0.62
N ILE A 151 10.25 1.47 -1.21
CA ILE A 151 11.38 0.54 -1.30
C ILE A 151 12.51 1.13 -2.16
N GLU A 152 12.20 1.63 -3.36
CA GLU A 152 13.19 2.23 -4.26
C GLU A 152 13.85 3.44 -3.60
N THR A 153 13.08 4.29 -2.92
CA THR A 153 13.63 5.46 -2.22
C THR A 153 14.54 5.03 -1.05
N TRP A 154 14.17 3.98 -0.32
CA TRP A 154 14.99 3.43 0.75
C TRP A 154 16.29 2.84 0.20
N GLN A 155 16.21 2.02 -0.85
CA GLN A 155 17.38 1.42 -1.50
C GLN A 155 18.34 2.50 -1.99
N GLN A 156 17.87 3.52 -2.70
CA GLN A 156 18.73 4.61 -3.20
C GLN A 156 19.43 5.42 -2.10
N LYS A 157 18.87 5.47 -0.89
CA LYS A 157 19.43 6.26 0.22
C LYS A 157 20.38 5.47 1.12
N PHE A 158 20.13 4.17 1.28
CA PHE A 158 20.77 3.38 2.33
C PHE A 158 21.47 2.10 1.83
N LYS A 159 21.34 1.74 0.55
CA LYS A 159 22.12 0.70 -0.12
C LYS A 159 23.00 1.30 -1.20
#